data_AF-E3KZT1-F1
#
_entry.id   AF-E3KZT1-F1
#
_cell.length_a   1.000
_cell.length_b   1.000
_cell.length_c   1.000
_cell.angle_alpha   90.00
_cell.angle_beta   90.00
_cell.angle_gamma   90.00
#
_symmetry.space_group_name_H-M   'P 1'
#
loop_
_entity.id
_entity.type
_entity.pdbx_description
1 polymer ?
#
loop_
_entity_poly.entity_id
_entity_poly.type
_entity_poly.pdbx_seq_one_letter_code
_entity_poly.pdbx_strand_id
1 'polypeptide(L)'
;MSAASTSSSSDQPAPKSLTVSTPRTLAFASIIWPTGSGGRRTEAEIDQAHQALRRLILTDPYDEIEATQLRATTWKILLGSLECPAAYYFDLANRPQSTWYPKIRNDTFRTLATDSSFKQRVHEDMLVRLLESFVWRSHDLSENPLDATDRPYDFTYVQGMNVLAAPFLYTMPSELEAFYAFTRFIEFHCPLYVQPTLEGVHRGLKLLDECLKIVDRELFDYLRSKNLAAEIYAFPSVLTFCACTEPLDQVLQLWDYLLAFGVGLNVLCVISQLYMMRDRVLAHPSPMALLRKFPTLEAREVIMLTNVFIRELPKSLYDKIVRHPFESHIIDK
;
A
#
# COMPACT_ATOMS: atom_id res chain seq x y z
N MET A 1 -10.18 -47.52 52.06
CA MET A 1 -11.14 -47.42 50.94
C MET A 1 -12.36 -46.65 51.41
N SER A 2 -12.48 -45.38 51.00
CA SER A 2 -13.71 -44.74 50.54
C SER A 2 -13.39 -43.24 50.41
N ALA A 3 -13.26 -42.78 49.17
CA ALA A 3 -12.97 -41.39 48.84
C ALA A 3 -14.29 -40.61 48.81
N ALA A 4 -14.36 -39.49 49.53
CA ALA A 4 -15.43 -38.52 49.41
C ALA A 4 -15.16 -37.60 48.23
N SER A 5 -16.07 -37.59 47.26
CA SER A 5 -16.08 -36.75 46.07
C SER A 5 -16.71 -35.39 46.37
N THR A 6 -15.94 -34.31 46.28
CA THR A 6 -16.45 -32.95 46.17
C THR A 6 -16.16 -32.43 44.76
N SER A 7 -17.21 -32.33 43.96
CA SER A 7 -17.19 -31.71 42.63
C SER A 7 -17.19 -30.19 42.76
N SER A 8 -16.04 -29.55 42.60
CA SER A 8 -15.95 -28.11 42.37
C SER A 8 -16.12 -27.84 40.87
N SER A 9 -17.28 -27.35 40.45
CA SER A 9 -17.48 -26.78 39.12
C SER A 9 -16.71 -25.46 39.02
N SER A 10 -15.57 -25.48 38.34
CA SER A 10 -14.86 -24.27 37.93
C SER A 10 -15.60 -23.63 36.75
N ASP A 11 -16.49 -22.68 37.04
CA ASP A 11 -16.95 -21.71 36.06
C ASP A 11 -15.76 -20.81 35.68
N GLN A 12 -15.06 -21.15 34.61
CA GLN A 12 -14.20 -20.18 33.92
C GLN A 12 -15.09 -19.38 32.96
N PRO A 13 -15.09 -18.03 33.03
CA PRO A 13 -15.81 -17.24 32.05
C PRO A 13 -15.12 -17.41 30.69
N ALA A 14 -15.88 -17.91 29.71
CA ALA A 14 -15.46 -17.91 28.32
C ALA A 14 -15.05 -16.49 27.88
N PRO A 15 -14.01 -16.33 27.03
CA PRO A 15 -13.62 -15.02 26.54
C PRO A 15 -14.77 -14.44 25.71
N LYS A 16 -15.34 -13.33 26.18
CA LYS A 16 -16.32 -12.55 25.42
C LYS A 16 -15.62 -11.92 24.22
N SER A 17 -15.54 -12.63 23.11
CA SER A 17 -15.33 -12.07 21.78
C SER A 17 -16.57 -11.24 21.40
N LEU A 18 -16.66 -10.03 21.94
CA LEU A 18 -17.64 -9.04 21.49
C LEU A 18 -17.16 -8.46 20.16
N THR A 19 -17.37 -9.19 19.07
CA THR A 19 -17.47 -8.56 17.74
C THR A 19 -18.69 -7.67 17.76
N VAL A 20 -18.49 -6.40 18.14
CA VAL A 20 -19.52 -5.37 18.04
C VAL A 20 -19.87 -5.24 16.56
N SER A 21 -21.09 -5.61 16.19
CA SER A 21 -21.60 -5.43 14.83
C SER A 21 -21.93 -3.95 14.62
N THR A 22 -21.04 -3.23 13.93
CA THR A 22 -21.30 -1.88 13.45
C THR A 22 -22.10 -1.93 12.14
N PRO A 23 -22.88 -0.87 11.78
CA PRO A 23 -23.54 -0.80 10.47
C PRO A 23 -22.58 -1.05 9.30
N ARG A 24 -21.33 -0.58 9.41
CA ARG A 24 -20.28 -0.84 8.44
C ARG A 24 -19.90 -2.32 8.36
N THR A 25 -19.63 -2.98 9.48
CA THR A 25 -19.27 -4.42 9.48
C THR A 25 -20.38 -5.28 8.87
N LEU A 26 -21.64 -4.92 9.09
CA LEU A 26 -22.80 -5.55 8.44
C LEU A 26 -22.84 -5.27 6.94
N ALA A 27 -22.60 -4.02 6.51
CA ALA A 27 -22.52 -3.66 5.11
C ALA A 27 -21.38 -4.44 4.41
N PHE A 28 -20.21 -4.49 5.02
CA PHE A 28 -19.07 -5.27 4.54
C PHE A 28 -19.44 -6.76 4.42
N ALA A 29 -20.01 -7.36 5.47
CA ALA A 29 -20.42 -8.76 5.47
C ALA A 29 -21.44 -9.07 4.36
N SER A 30 -22.39 -8.17 4.09
CA SER A 30 -23.36 -8.38 3.00
C SER A 30 -22.75 -8.27 1.60
N ILE A 31 -21.67 -7.51 1.41
CA ILE A 31 -20.93 -7.45 0.16
C ILE A 31 -20.18 -8.77 -0.09
N ILE A 32 -19.52 -9.31 0.93
CA ILE A 32 -18.68 -10.52 0.80
C ILE A 32 -19.53 -11.80 0.84
N TRP A 33 -20.49 -11.87 1.76
CA TRP A 33 -21.39 -13.00 2.00
C TRP A 33 -22.87 -12.59 1.81
N PRO A 34 -23.33 -12.38 0.56
CA PRO A 34 -24.72 -12.01 0.30
C PRO A 34 -25.66 -13.15 0.70
N THR A 35 -26.68 -12.84 1.52
CA THR A 35 -27.68 -13.81 1.98
C THR A 35 -28.49 -14.37 0.80
N GLY A 36 -28.65 -15.70 0.75
CA GLY A 36 -29.43 -16.38 -0.29
C GLY A 36 -28.66 -16.83 -1.53
N SER A 37 -27.35 -16.56 -1.62
CA SER A 37 -26.50 -17.05 -2.72
C SER A 37 -25.99 -18.48 -2.44
N GLY A 38 -26.83 -19.49 -2.65
CA GLY A 38 -26.41 -20.90 -2.60
C GLY A 38 -25.54 -21.34 -3.78
N GLY A 39 -25.41 -20.50 -4.82
CA GLY A 39 -24.65 -20.76 -6.04
C GLY A 39 -23.39 -19.89 -6.18
N ARG A 40 -22.49 -20.29 -7.08
CA ARG A 40 -21.28 -19.52 -7.42
C ARG A 40 -21.69 -18.17 -8.04
N ARG A 41 -21.13 -17.06 -7.55
CA ARG A 41 -21.38 -15.71 -8.08
C ARG A 41 -20.96 -15.63 -9.55
N THR A 42 -21.76 -14.91 -10.33
CA THR A 42 -21.42 -14.49 -11.70
C THR A 42 -20.33 -13.41 -11.68
N GLU A 43 -19.65 -13.22 -12.81
CA GLU A 43 -18.61 -12.18 -12.96
C GLU A 43 -19.18 -10.78 -12.70
N ALA A 44 -20.38 -10.48 -13.22
CA ALA A 44 -21.06 -9.21 -12.98
C ALA A 44 -21.38 -8.97 -11.49
N GLU A 45 -21.78 -10.01 -10.75
CA GLU A 45 -22.01 -9.90 -9.30
C GLU A 45 -20.71 -9.67 -8.53
N ILE A 46 -19.59 -10.26 -9.00
CA ILE A 46 -18.26 -10.05 -8.42
C ILE A 46 -17.82 -8.60 -8.66
N ASP A 47 -17.98 -8.08 -9.88
CA ASP A 47 -17.66 -6.69 -10.21
C ASP A 47 -18.48 -5.71 -9.39
N GLN A 48 -19.78 -5.98 -9.23
CA GLN A 48 -20.66 -5.15 -8.41
C GLN A 48 -20.22 -5.15 -6.94
N ALA A 49 -19.80 -6.29 -6.39
CA ALA A 49 -19.25 -6.37 -5.03
C ALA A 49 -17.94 -5.58 -4.90
N HIS A 50 -17.02 -5.70 -5.86
CA HIS A 50 -15.79 -4.90 -5.84
C HIS A 50 -16.08 -3.40 -5.88
N GLN A 51 -17.01 -2.96 -6.73
CA GLN A 51 -17.41 -1.55 -6.77
C GLN A 51 -18.09 -1.09 -5.47
N ALA A 52 -18.93 -1.94 -4.87
CA ALA A 52 -19.58 -1.64 -3.58
C ALA A 52 -18.55 -1.53 -2.46
N LEU A 53 -17.57 -2.44 -2.41
CA LEU A 53 -16.48 -2.40 -1.44
C LEU A 53 -15.66 -1.11 -1.59
N ARG A 54 -15.25 -0.77 -2.82
CA ARG A 54 -14.52 0.49 -3.10
C ARG A 54 -15.31 1.70 -2.61
N ARG A 55 -16.61 1.77 -2.93
CA ARG A 55 -17.48 2.86 -2.44
C ARG A 55 -17.51 2.92 -0.93
N LEU A 56 -17.68 1.79 -0.24
CA LEU A 56 -17.71 1.74 1.22
C LEU A 56 -16.43 2.32 1.83
N ILE A 57 -15.25 1.94 1.33
CA ILE A 57 -13.96 2.48 1.81
C ILE A 57 -13.84 3.99 1.55
N LEU A 58 -14.31 4.46 0.41
CA LEU A 58 -14.17 5.87 0.00
C LEU A 58 -15.15 6.82 0.69
N THR A 59 -16.35 6.35 1.05
CA THR A 59 -17.38 7.19 1.68
C THR A 59 -17.38 7.09 3.21
N ASP A 60 -16.84 6.00 3.74
CA ASP A 60 -16.82 5.69 5.16
C ASP A 60 -15.42 5.13 5.48
N PRO A 61 -14.46 5.93 5.94
CA PRO A 61 -13.15 5.41 6.35
C PRO A 61 -13.28 4.56 7.63
N TYR A 62 -12.35 3.62 7.84
CA TYR A 62 -12.33 2.80 9.05
C TYR A 62 -12.13 3.64 10.32
N ASP A 63 -12.79 3.24 11.41
CA ASP A 63 -12.27 3.51 12.75
C ASP A 63 -11.13 2.53 13.12
N GLU A 64 -10.50 2.73 14.28
CA GLU A 64 -9.35 1.92 14.74
C GLU A 64 -9.70 0.42 14.96
N ILE A 65 -10.92 0.13 15.41
CA ILE A 65 -11.37 -1.24 15.71
C ILE A 65 -11.65 -1.96 14.39
N GLU A 66 -12.39 -1.32 13.50
CA GLU A 66 -12.76 -1.85 12.19
C GLU A 66 -11.53 -2.06 11.31
N ALA A 67 -10.59 -1.11 11.36
CA ALA A 67 -9.28 -1.22 10.73
C ALA A 67 -8.56 -2.52 11.11
N THR A 68 -8.56 -2.88 12.40
CA THR A 68 -7.92 -4.10 12.91
C THR A 68 -8.61 -5.37 12.42
N GLN A 69 -9.92 -5.33 12.18
CA GLN A 69 -10.71 -6.51 11.80
C GLN A 69 -10.84 -6.71 10.29
N LEU A 70 -10.95 -5.62 9.52
CA LEU A 70 -11.40 -5.67 8.13
C LEU A 70 -10.30 -5.35 7.11
N ARG A 71 -9.22 -4.64 7.52
CA ARG A 71 -8.22 -4.12 6.57
C ARG A 71 -7.53 -5.22 5.78
N ALA A 72 -7.03 -6.26 6.45
CA ALA A 72 -6.35 -7.37 5.79
C ALA A 72 -7.22 -8.03 4.71
N THR A 73 -8.46 -8.38 5.06
CA THR A 73 -9.43 -8.98 4.14
C THR A 73 -9.72 -8.05 2.96
N THR A 74 -9.92 -6.76 3.24
CA THR A 74 -10.19 -5.74 2.22
C THR A 74 -9.04 -5.61 1.24
N TRP A 75 -7.81 -5.50 1.73
CA TRP A 75 -6.62 -5.39 0.88
C TRP A 75 -6.45 -6.63 0.01
N LYS A 76 -6.64 -7.83 0.57
CA LYS A 76 -6.58 -9.08 -0.21
C LYS A 76 -7.61 -9.10 -1.34
N ILE A 77 -8.83 -8.63 -1.09
CA ILE A 77 -9.87 -8.53 -2.13
C ILE A 77 -9.46 -7.51 -3.20
N LEU A 78 -9.08 -6.30 -2.80
CA LEU A 78 -8.73 -5.21 -3.73
C LEU A 78 -7.49 -5.53 -4.58
N LEU A 79 -6.56 -6.32 -4.07
CA LEU A 79 -5.35 -6.79 -4.77
C LEU A 79 -5.57 -8.08 -5.60
N GLY A 80 -6.73 -8.72 -5.45
CA GLY A 80 -6.95 -10.08 -5.98
C GLY A 80 -6.01 -11.12 -5.39
N SER A 81 -5.56 -10.94 -4.14
CA SER A 81 -4.64 -11.83 -3.42
C SER A 81 -5.40 -12.78 -2.48
N LEU A 82 -6.41 -13.48 -3.01
CA LEU A 82 -7.26 -14.38 -2.21
C LEU A 82 -6.63 -15.77 -2.01
N GLU A 83 -5.83 -16.21 -2.99
CA GLU A 83 -5.11 -17.48 -2.93
C GLU A 83 -3.70 -17.27 -2.38
N CYS A 84 -3.35 -18.05 -1.35
CA CYS A 84 -2.03 -18.04 -0.75
C CYS A 84 -1.45 -19.46 -0.66
N PRO A 85 -0.97 -20.06 -1.77
CA PRO A 85 -0.37 -21.39 -1.75
C PRO A 85 0.82 -21.47 -0.79
N ALA A 86 0.62 -22.12 0.36
CA ALA A 86 1.60 -22.19 1.43
C ALA A 86 2.87 -22.95 1.01
N ALA A 87 2.70 -24.07 0.29
CA ALA A 87 3.81 -24.91 -0.15
C ALA A 87 4.85 -24.14 -0.99
N TYR A 88 4.38 -23.31 -1.93
CA TYR A 88 5.27 -22.52 -2.78
C TYR A 88 5.99 -21.43 -1.99
N TYR A 89 5.29 -20.74 -1.08
CA TYR A 89 5.95 -19.74 -0.22
C TYR A 89 7.01 -20.39 0.68
N PHE A 90 6.71 -21.54 1.28
CA PHE A 90 7.67 -22.22 2.14
C PHE A 90 8.88 -22.75 1.36
N ASP A 91 8.70 -23.21 0.12
CA ASP A 91 9.83 -23.52 -0.75
C ASP A 91 10.74 -22.30 -0.92
N LEU A 92 10.18 -21.17 -1.39
CA LEU A 92 10.91 -19.92 -1.60
C LEU A 92 11.64 -19.44 -0.35
N ALA A 93 10.96 -19.44 0.80
CA ALA A 93 11.50 -18.94 2.06
C ALA A 93 12.63 -19.82 2.64
N ASN A 94 12.74 -21.07 2.20
CA ASN A 94 13.81 -21.99 2.62
C ASN A 94 14.98 -22.04 1.63
N ARG A 95 14.93 -21.28 0.53
CA ARG A 95 16.02 -21.23 -0.44
C ARG A 95 17.26 -20.52 0.13
N PRO A 96 18.45 -20.79 -0.45
CA PRO A 96 19.66 -20.06 -0.08
C PRO A 96 19.50 -18.55 -0.27
N GLN A 97 20.37 -17.78 0.38
CA GLN A 97 20.42 -16.33 0.20
C GLN A 97 20.72 -15.97 -1.25
N SER A 98 19.95 -15.03 -1.78
CA SER A 98 20.13 -14.51 -3.13
C SER A 98 21.32 -13.56 -3.20
N THR A 99 21.72 -13.17 -4.43
CA THR A 99 22.73 -12.12 -4.64
C THR A 99 22.30 -10.75 -4.11
N TRP A 100 21.01 -10.56 -3.83
CA TRP A 100 20.43 -9.31 -3.33
C TRP A 100 20.38 -9.24 -1.80
N TYR A 101 20.61 -10.36 -1.10
CA TYR A 101 20.57 -10.44 0.36
C TYR A 101 21.36 -9.33 1.09
N PRO A 102 22.61 -8.98 0.70
CA PRO A 102 23.34 -7.90 1.37
C PRO A 102 22.65 -6.54 1.25
N LYS A 103 22.04 -6.23 0.10
CA LYS A 103 21.29 -4.98 -0.11
C LYS A 103 20.01 -4.97 0.71
N ILE A 104 19.27 -6.08 0.68
CA ILE A 104 18.04 -6.27 1.48
C ILE A 104 18.36 -6.03 2.96
N ARG A 105 19.37 -6.70 3.52
CA ARG A 105 19.79 -6.54 4.92
C ARG A 105 20.14 -5.09 5.29
N ASN A 106 20.87 -4.39 4.42
CA ASN A 106 21.24 -2.99 4.66
C ASN A 106 20.01 -2.05 4.73
N ASP A 107 18.95 -2.38 3.99
CA ASP A 107 17.72 -1.59 3.97
C ASP A 107 16.74 -2.00 5.07
N THR A 108 16.60 -3.31 5.37
CA THR A 108 15.65 -3.82 6.37
C THR A 108 15.97 -3.34 7.78
N PHE A 109 17.25 -3.30 8.17
CA PHE A 109 17.68 -2.91 9.53
C PHE A 109 17.16 -1.53 9.96
N ARG A 110 17.04 -0.59 9.00
CA ARG A 110 16.60 0.80 9.23
C ARG A 110 15.12 1.05 8.93
N THR A 111 14.38 0.02 8.52
CA THR A 111 12.98 0.14 8.09
C THR A 111 12.07 0.45 9.26
N LEU A 112 11.41 1.62 9.22
CA LEU A 112 10.52 2.12 10.29
C LEU A 112 11.15 1.98 11.69
N ALA A 113 12.46 2.21 11.80
CA ALA A 113 13.22 1.91 13.01
C ALA A 113 12.81 2.74 14.26
N THR A 114 12.06 3.82 14.08
CA THR A 114 11.54 4.66 15.18
C THR A 114 10.11 4.30 15.58
N ASP A 115 9.42 3.46 14.81
CA ASP A 115 8.02 3.10 15.06
C ASP A 115 7.93 1.90 16.01
N SER A 116 7.36 2.13 17.20
CA SER A 116 7.31 1.12 18.25
C SER A 116 6.21 0.08 18.03
N SER A 117 5.06 0.47 17.47
CA SER A 117 3.97 -0.48 17.19
C SER A 117 4.36 -1.40 16.04
N PHE A 118 5.03 -0.86 15.02
CA PHE A 118 5.60 -1.64 13.93
C PHE A 118 6.57 -2.70 14.46
N LYS A 119 7.54 -2.31 15.30
CA LYS A 119 8.56 -3.23 15.85
C LYS A 119 8.00 -4.34 16.74
N GLN A 120 6.83 -4.13 17.34
CA GLN A 120 6.15 -5.17 18.12
C GLN A 120 5.55 -6.26 17.25
N ARG A 121 5.21 -5.95 15.99
CA ARG A 121 4.51 -6.86 15.07
C ARG A 121 5.37 -7.38 13.94
N VAL A 122 6.36 -6.61 13.50
CA VAL A 122 7.19 -6.90 12.33
C VAL A 122 8.66 -6.91 12.73
N HIS A 123 9.25 -8.10 12.71
CA HIS A 123 10.67 -8.29 12.94
C HIS A 123 11.46 -8.12 11.64
N GLU A 124 12.74 -7.73 11.74
CA GLU A 124 13.61 -7.56 10.57
C GLU A 124 13.64 -8.83 9.69
N ASP A 125 13.73 -10.01 10.30
CA ASP A 125 13.80 -11.27 9.57
C ASP A 125 12.54 -11.55 8.73
N MET A 126 11.39 -10.99 9.10
CA MET A 126 10.15 -11.10 8.31
C MET A 126 10.27 -10.29 7.01
N LEU A 127 10.81 -9.07 7.10
CA LEU A 127 11.10 -8.25 5.91
C LEU A 127 12.11 -8.94 5.00
N VAL A 128 13.18 -9.49 5.58
CA VAL A 128 14.23 -10.20 4.83
C VAL A 128 13.65 -11.42 4.10
N ARG A 129 12.91 -12.29 4.81
CA ARG A 129 12.31 -13.49 4.20
C ARG A 129 11.31 -13.14 3.10
N LEU A 130 10.45 -12.15 3.32
CA LEU A 130 9.47 -11.73 2.31
C LEU A 130 10.16 -11.21 1.05
N LEU A 131 11.18 -10.35 1.19
CA LEU A 131 11.90 -9.76 0.06
C LEU A 131 12.75 -10.79 -0.68
N GLU A 132 13.46 -11.67 0.02
CA GLU A 132 14.22 -12.78 -0.59
C GLU A 132 13.30 -13.75 -1.33
N SER A 133 12.15 -14.10 -0.73
CA SER A 133 11.14 -14.94 -1.38
C SER A 133 10.59 -14.29 -2.65
N PHE A 134 10.42 -12.96 -2.65
CA PHE A 134 9.99 -12.21 -3.84
C PHE A 134 11.05 -12.24 -4.95
N VAL A 135 12.33 -12.09 -4.59
CA VAL A 135 13.45 -12.22 -5.54
C VAL A 135 13.47 -13.62 -6.16
N TRP A 136 13.36 -14.68 -5.34
CA TRP A 136 13.32 -16.05 -5.84
C TRP A 136 12.10 -16.34 -6.71
N ARG A 137 10.93 -15.82 -6.34
CA ARG A 137 9.73 -15.92 -7.17
C ARG A 137 9.97 -15.30 -8.54
N SER A 138 10.57 -14.11 -8.59
CA SER A 138 10.84 -13.47 -9.88
C SER A 138 11.85 -14.24 -10.72
N HIS A 139 12.81 -14.92 -10.09
CA HIS A 139 13.75 -15.79 -10.77
C HIS A 139 13.05 -17.02 -11.39
N ASP A 140 12.18 -17.70 -10.63
CA ASP A 140 11.45 -18.87 -11.14
C ASP A 140 10.58 -18.53 -12.35
N LEU A 141 10.01 -17.33 -12.35
CA LEU A 141 9.16 -16.83 -13.42
C LEU A 141 9.98 -16.45 -14.67
N SER A 142 11.18 -15.90 -14.51
CA SER A 142 12.04 -15.58 -15.66
C SER A 142 12.63 -16.83 -16.31
N GLU A 143 12.83 -17.92 -15.55
CA GLU A 143 13.30 -19.21 -16.06
C GLU A 143 12.22 -20.07 -16.73
N ASN A 144 10.93 -19.79 -16.50
CA ASN A 144 9.80 -20.54 -17.08
C ASN A 144 8.86 -19.66 -17.93
N PRO A 145 9.22 -19.32 -19.17
CA PRO A 145 8.50 -18.35 -19.99
C PRO A 145 7.12 -18.80 -20.50
N LEU A 146 6.74 -20.06 -20.29
CA LEU A 146 5.45 -20.60 -20.75
C LEU A 146 4.24 -19.92 -20.04
N ASP A 147 4.45 -19.29 -18.88
CA ASP A 147 3.48 -18.45 -18.16
C ASP A 147 3.67 -16.93 -18.39
N ALA A 148 4.65 -16.52 -19.22
CA ALA A 148 5.06 -15.11 -19.36
C ALA A 148 4.13 -14.25 -20.23
N THR A 149 3.14 -14.83 -20.90
CA THR A 149 2.22 -14.05 -21.77
C THR A 149 1.40 -13.01 -20.99
N ASP A 150 1.22 -13.21 -19.68
CA ASP A 150 0.45 -12.31 -18.82
C ASP A 150 1.33 -11.34 -17.99
N ARG A 151 2.66 -11.33 -18.18
CA ARG A 151 3.57 -10.49 -17.38
C ARG A 151 4.68 -9.85 -18.22
N PRO A 152 4.58 -8.55 -18.54
CA PRO A 152 5.56 -7.87 -19.37
C PRO A 152 6.84 -7.44 -18.63
N TYR A 153 7.00 -7.77 -17.35
CA TYR A 153 8.08 -7.22 -16.51
C TYR A 153 8.81 -8.31 -15.71
N ASP A 154 10.14 -8.19 -15.69
CA ASP A 154 11.03 -8.90 -14.77
C ASP A 154 11.25 -8.06 -13.50
N PHE A 155 11.37 -8.72 -12.35
CA PHE A 155 11.55 -8.04 -11.07
C PHE A 155 12.88 -8.41 -10.41
N THR A 156 13.49 -7.43 -9.76
CA THR A 156 14.65 -7.62 -8.89
C THR A 156 14.46 -6.77 -7.64
N TYR A 157 15.37 -6.89 -6.67
CA TYR A 157 15.32 -6.04 -5.50
C TYR A 157 15.79 -4.60 -5.83
N VAL A 158 14.94 -3.62 -5.52
CA VAL A 158 15.26 -2.20 -5.59
C VAL A 158 15.09 -1.54 -4.22
N GLN A 159 16.00 -0.64 -3.89
CA GLN A 159 15.96 0.11 -2.63
C GLN A 159 14.61 0.84 -2.49
N GLY A 160 13.99 0.72 -1.32
CA GLY A 160 12.64 1.22 -1.03
C GLY A 160 11.58 0.14 -0.98
N MET A 161 11.82 -1.04 -1.57
CA MET A 161 10.91 -2.19 -1.47
C MET A 161 10.69 -2.68 -0.04
N ASN A 162 11.69 -2.51 0.84
CA ASN A 162 11.55 -2.75 2.28
C ASN A 162 10.47 -1.87 2.92
N VAL A 163 10.38 -0.60 2.51
CA VAL A 163 9.35 0.33 2.99
C VAL A 163 7.98 -0.02 2.39
N LEU A 164 7.94 -0.47 1.13
CA LEU A 164 6.70 -0.96 0.49
C LEU A 164 6.18 -2.26 1.13
N ALA A 165 7.06 -3.15 1.57
CA ALA A 165 6.68 -4.40 2.22
C ALA A 165 6.14 -4.21 3.65
N ALA A 166 6.59 -3.18 4.35
CA ALA A 166 6.26 -2.94 5.76
C ALA A 166 4.74 -2.83 6.04
N PRO A 167 3.94 -2.04 5.28
CA PRO A 167 2.48 -1.99 5.47
C PRO A 167 1.79 -3.35 5.35
N PHE A 168 2.25 -4.22 4.44
CA PHE A 168 1.68 -5.56 4.26
C PHE A 168 2.00 -6.48 5.43
N LEU A 169 3.25 -6.52 5.88
CA LEU A 169 3.65 -7.31 7.05
C LEU A 169 2.96 -6.84 8.33
N TYR A 170 2.75 -5.53 8.46
CA TYR A 170 2.03 -4.97 9.60
C TYR A 170 0.52 -5.25 9.55
N THR A 171 -0.07 -5.35 8.36
CA THR A 171 -1.52 -5.49 8.22
C THR A 171 -1.97 -6.95 8.19
N MET A 172 -1.23 -7.82 7.48
CA MET A 172 -1.70 -9.19 7.24
C MET A 172 -1.62 -10.06 8.50
N PRO A 173 -2.50 -11.08 8.64
CA PRO A 173 -2.48 -11.98 9.79
C PRO A 173 -1.25 -12.89 9.81
N SER A 174 -0.65 -13.15 8.65
CA SER A 174 0.52 -14.03 8.50
C SER A 174 1.51 -13.47 7.48
N GLU A 175 2.78 -13.88 7.62
CA GLU A 175 3.85 -13.54 6.67
C GLU A 175 3.57 -14.11 5.27
N LEU A 176 2.97 -15.29 5.20
CA LEU A 176 2.49 -15.92 3.95
C LEU A 176 1.52 -15.00 3.20
N GLU A 177 0.52 -14.46 3.90
CA GLU A 177 -0.46 -13.56 3.29
C GLU A 177 0.15 -12.20 2.93
N ALA A 178 1.09 -11.70 3.76
CA ALA A 178 1.85 -10.50 3.44
C ALA A 178 2.66 -10.65 2.15
N PHE A 179 3.32 -11.80 1.98
CA PHE A 179 4.09 -12.12 0.78
C PHE A 179 3.22 -12.06 -0.48
N TYR A 180 2.08 -12.77 -0.50
CA TYR A 180 1.21 -12.78 -1.68
C TYR A 180 0.56 -11.40 -1.94
N ALA A 181 0.14 -10.68 -0.89
CA ALA A 181 -0.42 -9.33 -1.05
C ALA A 181 0.62 -8.35 -1.61
N PHE A 182 1.84 -8.35 -1.06
CA PHE A 182 2.96 -7.54 -1.56
C PHE A 182 3.30 -7.89 -3.00
N THR A 183 3.43 -9.18 -3.29
CA THR A 183 3.72 -9.69 -4.64
C THR A 183 2.67 -9.22 -5.65
N ARG A 184 1.38 -9.36 -5.33
CA ARG A 184 0.29 -8.90 -6.19
C ARG A 184 0.33 -7.39 -6.41
N PHE A 185 0.57 -6.62 -5.34
CA PHE A 185 0.71 -5.17 -5.43
C PHE A 185 1.82 -4.76 -6.40
N ILE A 186 3.01 -5.33 -6.23
CA ILE A 186 4.16 -5.04 -7.09
C ILE A 186 3.91 -5.48 -8.53
N GLU A 187 3.48 -6.72 -8.75
CA GLU A 187 3.42 -7.29 -10.09
C GLU A 187 2.30 -6.69 -10.96
N PHE A 188 1.20 -6.23 -10.35
CA PHE A 188 -0.01 -5.84 -11.09
C PHE A 188 -0.47 -4.41 -10.84
N HIS A 189 -0.22 -3.82 -9.67
CA HIS A 189 -0.75 -2.49 -9.34
C HIS A 189 0.28 -1.37 -9.56
N CYS A 190 1.57 -1.65 -9.38
CA CYS A 190 2.64 -0.68 -9.59
C CYS A 190 3.94 -1.29 -10.14
N PRO A 191 3.91 -2.16 -11.17
CA PRO A 191 5.10 -2.87 -11.63
C PRO A 191 6.23 -1.95 -12.11
N LEU A 192 5.89 -0.76 -12.62
CA LEU A 192 6.88 0.22 -13.08
C LEU A 192 7.61 0.95 -11.94
N TYR A 193 7.14 0.83 -10.70
CA TYR A 193 7.76 1.49 -9.54
C TYR A 193 9.00 0.78 -9.02
N VAL A 194 9.19 -0.50 -9.35
CA VAL A 194 10.32 -1.32 -8.88
C VAL A 194 11.15 -1.89 -10.03
N GLN A 195 10.98 -1.33 -11.24
CA GLN A 195 11.89 -1.60 -12.35
C GLN A 195 13.26 -0.98 -12.06
N PRO A 196 14.36 -1.50 -12.65
CA PRO A 196 15.71 -0.96 -12.41
C PRO A 196 15.85 0.55 -12.69
N THR A 197 15.06 1.07 -13.64
CA THR A 197 15.03 2.50 -14.01
C THR A 197 14.04 3.33 -13.21
N LEU A 198 13.23 2.71 -12.35
CA LEU A 198 12.16 3.36 -11.58
C LEU A 198 11.22 4.21 -12.46
N GLU A 199 10.91 3.73 -13.67
CA GLU A 199 10.16 4.49 -14.68
C GLU A 199 8.85 5.06 -14.12
N GLY A 200 8.10 4.25 -13.38
CA GLY A 200 6.83 4.67 -12.76
C GLY A 200 7.03 5.81 -11.76
N VAL A 201 8.09 5.76 -10.95
CA VAL A 201 8.40 6.80 -9.96
C VAL A 201 8.75 8.12 -10.64
N HIS A 202 9.67 8.10 -11.61
CA HIS A 202 10.07 9.32 -12.34
C HIS A 202 8.90 9.91 -13.13
N ARG A 203 8.01 9.08 -13.68
CA ARG A 203 6.77 9.55 -14.32
C ARG A 203 5.82 10.18 -13.30
N GLY A 204 5.62 9.55 -12.14
CA GLY A 204 4.83 10.10 -11.05
C GLY A 204 5.34 11.46 -10.58
N LEU A 205 6.66 11.65 -10.49
CA LEU A 205 7.29 12.93 -10.12
C LEU A 205 7.08 14.02 -11.18
N LYS A 206 7.17 13.68 -12.47
CA LYS A 206 6.84 14.63 -13.56
C LYS A 206 5.36 15.03 -13.52
N LEU A 207 4.47 14.05 -13.31
CA LEU A 207 3.04 14.30 -13.16
C LEU A 207 2.74 15.16 -11.93
N LEU A 208 3.50 15.00 -10.85
CA LEU A 208 3.38 15.84 -9.65
C LEU A 208 3.61 17.31 -10.01
N ASP A 209 4.70 17.60 -10.71
CA ASP A 209 5.00 18.96 -11.17
C ASP A 209 3.93 19.53 -12.13
N GLU A 210 3.42 18.72 -13.06
CA GLU A 210 2.32 19.11 -13.95
C GLU A 210 1.03 19.42 -13.18
N CYS A 211 0.68 18.58 -12.20
CA CYS A 211 -0.51 18.77 -11.37
C CYS A 211 -0.37 19.98 -10.46
N LEU A 212 0.78 20.14 -9.77
CA LEU A 212 1.03 21.26 -8.87
C LEU A 212 0.90 22.59 -9.58
N LYS A 213 1.39 22.68 -10.82
CA LYS A 213 1.27 23.88 -11.66
C LYS A 213 -0.19 24.29 -11.96
N ILE A 214 -1.12 23.33 -11.93
CA ILE A 214 -2.55 23.55 -12.17
C ILE A 214 -3.24 23.91 -10.86
N VAL A 215 -3.05 23.11 -9.80
CA VAL A 215 -3.77 23.28 -8.53
C VAL A 215 -3.24 24.44 -7.68
N ASP A 216 -1.95 24.77 -7.79
CA ASP A 216 -1.33 25.87 -7.05
C ASP A 216 -0.12 26.44 -7.80
N ARG A 217 -0.42 27.35 -8.74
CA ARG A 217 0.58 27.97 -9.60
C ARG A 217 1.62 28.77 -8.83
N GLU A 218 1.22 29.48 -7.78
CA GLU A 218 2.13 30.30 -6.96
C GLU A 218 3.18 29.42 -6.26
N LEU A 219 2.72 28.32 -5.65
CA LEU A 219 3.61 27.37 -4.98
C LEU A 219 4.57 26.68 -5.98
N PHE A 220 4.05 26.28 -7.14
CA PHE A 220 4.87 25.73 -8.22
C PHE A 220 5.98 26.70 -8.66
N ASP A 221 5.60 27.93 -9.02
CA ASP A 221 6.53 28.93 -9.52
C ASP A 221 7.57 29.30 -8.46
N TYR A 222 7.16 29.38 -7.18
CA TYR A 222 8.09 29.60 -6.07
C TYR A 222 9.13 28.48 -5.95
N LEU A 223 8.72 27.21 -5.92
CA LEU A 223 9.65 26.08 -5.84
C LEU A 223 10.61 26.06 -7.04
N ARG A 224 10.11 26.38 -8.24
CA ARG A 224 10.94 26.50 -9.45
C ARG A 224 11.94 27.63 -9.39
N SER A 225 11.57 28.79 -8.82
CA SER A 225 12.52 29.88 -8.57
C SER A 225 13.68 29.48 -7.65
N LYS A 226 13.48 28.43 -6.84
CA LYS A 226 14.49 27.84 -5.95
C LYS A 226 15.18 26.60 -6.54
N ASN A 227 14.96 26.32 -7.83
CA ASN A 227 15.46 25.13 -8.52
C ASN A 227 15.00 23.80 -7.90
N LEU A 228 13.82 23.77 -7.28
CA LEU A 228 13.24 22.58 -6.68
C LEU A 228 12.19 21.95 -7.61
N ALA A 229 12.62 20.93 -8.36
CA ALA A 229 11.72 19.99 -9.02
C ALA A 229 11.15 18.99 -8.02
N ALA A 230 9.99 18.37 -8.32
CA ALA A 230 9.41 17.32 -7.49
C ALA A 230 10.40 16.20 -7.18
N GLU A 231 11.24 15.83 -8.15
CA GLU A 231 12.28 14.80 -8.02
C GLU A 231 13.25 15.04 -6.86
N ILE A 232 13.44 16.28 -6.43
CA ILE A 232 14.37 16.62 -5.34
C ILE A 232 13.75 16.39 -3.96
N TYR A 233 12.46 16.63 -3.80
CA TYR A 233 11.82 16.64 -2.48
C TYR A 233 10.73 15.58 -2.29
N ALA A 234 10.11 15.10 -3.36
CA ALA A 234 8.97 14.18 -3.31
C ALA A 234 9.36 12.73 -3.61
N PHE A 235 10.61 12.47 -4.03
CA PHE A 235 11.03 11.14 -4.48
C PHE A 235 10.72 10.02 -3.48
N PRO A 236 11.06 10.14 -2.17
CA PRO A 236 10.74 9.09 -1.20
C PRO A 236 9.23 8.84 -1.06
N SER A 237 8.43 9.91 -1.00
CA SER A 237 6.98 9.83 -0.84
C SER A 237 6.29 9.28 -2.08
N VAL A 238 6.80 9.58 -3.29
CA VAL A 238 6.30 8.96 -4.51
C VAL A 238 6.68 7.49 -4.56
N LEU A 239 7.97 7.15 -4.41
CA LEU A 239 8.48 5.76 -4.47
C LEU A 239 7.75 4.83 -3.50
N THR A 240 7.48 5.29 -2.28
CA THR A 240 6.95 4.44 -1.20
C THR A 240 5.45 4.59 -0.97
N PHE A 241 4.72 5.27 -1.86
CA PHE A 241 3.30 5.59 -1.64
C PHE A 241 3.04 6.23 -0.27
N CYS A 242 3.88 7.21 0.08
CA CYS A 242 3.93 7.90 1.38
C CYS A 242 4.24 7.02 2.60
N ALA A 243 4.58 5.74 2.44
CA ALA A 243 4.89 4.86 3.58
C ALA A 243 6.18 5.26 4.34
N CYS A 244 7.00 6.15 3.77
CA CYS A 244 8.11 6.79 4.48
C CYS A 244 7.70 7.95 5.40
N THR A 245 6.44 8.40 5.37
CA THR A 245 5.94 9.52 6.18
C THR A 245 5.17 8.98 7.39
N GLU A 246 5.71 9.18 8.59
CA GLU A 246 5.08 8.76 9.84
C GLU A 246 3.79 9.56 10.14
N PRO A 247 2.85 9.02 10.95
CA PRO A 247 2.87 7.70 11.60
C PRO A 247 2.23 6.59 10.75
N LEU A 248 2.53 5.32 11.09
CA LEU A 248 2.12 4.16 10.29
C LEU A 248 0.59 3.99 10.20
N ASP A 249 -0.17 4.28 11.24
CA ASP A 249 -1.63 4.17 11.22
C ASP A 249 -2.25 5.08 10.14
N GLN A 250 -1.72 6.30 9.98
CA GLN A 250 -2.13 7.25 8.95
C GLN A 250 -1.72 6.76 7.56
N VAL A 251 -0.55 6.14 7.42
CA VAL A 251 -0.13 5.50 6.16
C VAL A 251 -1.11 4.40 5.77
N LEU A 252 -1.51 3.54 6.72
CA LEU A 252 -2.44 2.45 6.43
C LEU A 252 -3.82 2.98 6.01
N GLN A 253 -4.30 4.06 6.63
CA GLN A 253 -5.54 4.72 6.22
C GLN A 253 -5.43 5.33 4.82
N LEU A 254 -4.30 5.94 4.48
CA LEU A 254 -4.05 6.43 3.12
C LEU A 254 -4.00 5.28 2.11
N TRP A 255 -3.42 4.13 2.49
CA TRP A 255 -3.35 2.95 1.63
C TRP A 255 -4.71 2.29 1.44
N ASP A 256 -5.62 2.33 2.42
CA ASP A 256 -7.02 1.94 2.24
C ASP A 256 -7.65 2.72 1.07
N TYR A 257 -7.43 4.04 1.03
CA TYR A 257 -7.88 4.91 -0.06
C TYR A 257 -7.19 4.60 -1.39
N LEU A 258 -5.86 4.47 -1.40
CA LEU A 258 -5.09 4.21 -2.64
C LEU A 258 -5.43 2.86 -3.27
N LEU A 259 -5.63 1.81 -2.47
CA LEU A 259 -6.02 0.49 -2.99
C LEU A 259 -7.48 0.47 -3.46
N ALA A 260 -8.37 1.25 -2.84
CA ALA A 260 -9.77 1.33 -3.24
C ALA A 260 -9.95 2.17 -4.53
N PHE A 261 -9.26 3.30 -4.63
CA PHE A 261 -9.46 4.26 -5.73
C PHE A 261 -8.45 4.08 -6.88
N GLY A 262 -7.17 3.90 -6.54
CA GLY A 262 -6.09 3.79 -7.52
C GLY A 262 -4.78 4.34 -6.97
N VAL A 263 -3.72 3.52 -7.02
CA VAL A 263 -2.42 3.83 -6.43
C VAL A 263 -1.73 5.02 -7.10
N GLY A 264 -2.06 5.30 -8.36
CA GLY A 264 -1.56 6.47 -9.09
C GLY A 264 -1.93 7.80 -8.43
N LEU A 265 -3.03 7.85 -7.67
CA LEU A 265 -3.45 9.06 -6.94
C LEU A 265 -2.46 9.50 -5.87
N ASN A 266 -1.48 8.67 -5.51
CA ASN A 266 -0.41 9.07 -4.60
C ASN A 266 0.31 10.36 -5.05
N VAL A 267 0.38 10.62 -6.36
CA VAL A 267 0.89 11.90 -6.89
C VAL A 267 0.16 13.09 -6.26
N LEU A 268 -1.17 13.03 -6.19
CA LEU A 268 -1.99 14.07 -5.59
C LEU A 268 -1.92 14.04 -4.06
N CYS A 269 -1.79 12.86 -3.44
CA CYS A 269 -1.61 12.77 -1.99
C CYS A 269 -0.32 13.46 -1.52
N VAL A 270 0.76 13.40 -2.30
CA VAL A 270 2.00 14.14 -2.00
C VAL A 270 1.78 15.65 -2.18
N ILE A 271 1.04 16.07 -3.21
CA ILE A 271 0.68 17.49 -3.40
C ILE A 271 -0.19 17.99 -2.23
N SER A 272 -1.14 17.20 -1.75
CA SER A 272 -1.97 17.54 -0.59
C SER A 272 -1.13 17.76 0.67
N GLN A 273 -0.17 16.89 0.95
CA GLN A 273 0.75 17.11 2.09
C GLN A 273 1.59 18.39 1.91
N LEU A 274 2.09 18.64 0.70
CA LEU A 274 2.83 19.86 0.39
C LEU A 274 1.94 21.11 0.58
N TYR A 275 0.69 21.05 0.14
CA TYR A 275 -0.29 22.12 0.26
C TYR A 275 -0.62 22.44 1.73
N MET A 276 -0.69 21.44 2.60
CA MET A 276 -0.91 21.63 4.04
C MET A 276 0.20 22.46 4.74
N MET A 277 1.39 22.53 4.14
CA MET A 277 2.50 23.35 4.63
C MET A 277 2.84 24.53 3.71
N ARG A 278 1.96 24.84 2.75
CA ARG A 278 2.13 25.85 1.70
C ARG A 278 2.67 27.18 2.21
N ASP A 279 1.97 27.79 3.17
CA ASP A 279 2.32 29.15 3.63
C ASP A 279 3.71 29.19 4.27
N ARG A 280 4.08 28.12 4.98
CA ARG A 280 5.43 27.96 5.55
C ARG A 280 6.48 27.79 4.47
N VAL A 281 6.17 27.04 3.40
CA VAL A 281 7.07 26.85 2.25
C VAL A 281 7.31 28.18 1.53
N LEU A 282 6.24 28.90 1.18
CA LEU A 282 6.30 30.20 0.50
C LEU A 282 7.06 31.26 1.29
N ALA A 283 6.86 31.30 2.62
CA ALA A 283 7.55 32.26 3.49
C ALA A 283 9.03 31.92 3.73
N HIS A 284 9.45 30.67 3.56
CA HIS A 284 10.78 30.22 3.95
C HIS A 284 11.81 30.41 2.82
N PRO A 285 12.90 31.18 3.00
CA PRO A 285 13.82 31.56 1.93
C PRO A 285 14.58 30.39 1.27
N SER A 286 14.74 29.29 2.01
CA SER A 286 15.32 28.02 1.56
C SER A 286 14.35 26.85 1.84
N PRO A 287 13.27 26.69 1.05
CA PRO A 287 12.16 25.78 1.38
C PRO A 287 12.60 24.31 1.50
N MET A 288 13.74 23.93 0.90
CA MET A 288 14.32 22.60 1.05
C MET A 288 14.66 22.22 2.51
N ALA A 289 14.83 23.21 3.41
CA ALA A 289 14.98 22.92 4.83
C ALA A 289 13.73 22.25 5.44
N LEU A 290 12.54 22.62 4.96
CA LEU A 290 11.27 22.05 5.38
C LEU A 290 10.96 20.77 4.59
N LEU A 291 11.27 20.74 3.30
CA LEU A 291 10.90 19.64 2.41
C LEU A 291 11.79 18.39 2.55
N ARG A 292 12.89 18.47 3.32
CA ARG A 292 13.71 17.30 3.68
C ARG A 292 12.95 16.27 4.51
N LYS A 293 11.99 16.72 5.32
CA LYS A 293 11.11 15.86 6.11
C LYS A 293 9.73 16.48 6.14
N PHE A 294 8.79 15.83 5.47
CA PHE A 294 7.39 16.25 5.51
C PHE A 294 6.86 16.17 6.95
N PRO A 295 5.86 16.99 7.31
CA PRO A 295 5.13 16.84 8.57
C PRO A 295 4.54 15.44 8.73
N THR A 296 4.04 15.14 9.92
CA THR A 296 3.28 13.90 10.14
C THR A 296 2.14 13.80 9.13
N LEU A 297 1.92 12.60 8.62
CA LEU A 297 0.87 12.33 7.67
C LEU A 297 -0.48 12.42 8.38
N GLU A 298 -1.39 13.24 7.84
CA GLU A 298 -2.78 13.35 8.32
C GLU A 298 -3.69 12.82 7.20
N ALA A 299 -4.02 11.53 7.25
CA ALA A 299 -4.57 10.82 6.10
C ALA A 299 -5.92 11.38 5.67
N ARG A 300 -6.78 11.76 6.63
CA ARG A 300 -8.12 12.30 6.36
C ARG A 300 -8.04 13.61 5.57
N GLU A 301 -7.20 14.54 6.01
CA GLU A 301 -6.99 15.85 5.39
C GLU A 301 -6.35 15.68 4.00
N VAL A 302 -5.36 14.80 3.89
CA VAL A 302 -4.71 14.46 2.61
C VAL A 302 -5.72 13.90 1.61
N ILE A 303 -6.56 12.95 2.01
CA ILE A 303 -7.60 12.37 1.16
C ILE A 303 -8.64 13.42 0.75
N MET A 304 -9.07 14.28 1.68
CA MET A 304 -10.02 15.34 1.40
C MET A 304 -9.48 16.31 0.34
N LEU A 305 -8.25 16.81 0.52
CA LEU A 305 -7.60 17.71 -0.43
C LEU A 305 -7.36 17.01 -1.78
N THR A 306 -6.95 15.74 -1.76
CA THR A 306 -6.76 14.94 -2.98
C THR A 306 -8.05 14.90 -3.79
N ASN A 307 -9.20 14.65 -3.15
CA ASN A 307 -10.51 14.62 -3.81
C ASN A 307 -10.96 15.97 -4.36
N VAL A 308 -10.52 17.09 -3.77
CA VAL A 308 -10.73 18.43 -4.32
C VAL A 308 -9.88 18.61 -5.57
N PHE A 309 -8.58 18.34 -5.48
CA PHE A 309 -7.63 18.51 -6.59
C PHE A 309 -7.95 17.65 -7.81
N ILE A 310 -8.45 16.42 -7.63
CA ILE A 310 -8.88 15.55 -8.74
C ILE A 310 -9.89 16.28 -9.65
N ARG A 311 -10.79 17.09 -9.08
CA ARG A 311 -11.85 17.78 -9.83
C ARG A 311 -11.34 18.96 -10.66
N GLU A 312 -10.15 19.46 -10.35
CA GLU A 312 -9.51 20.58 -11.05
C GLU A 312 -8.66 20.12 -12.23
N LEU A 313 -8.29 18.84 -12.28
CA LEU A 313 -7.41 18.32 -13.33
C LEU A 313 -8.15 18.09 -14.65
N PRO A 314 -7.53 18.41 -15.80
CA PRO A 314 -8.00 17.96 -17.10
C PRO A 314 -8.03 16.43 -17.16
N LYS A 315 -9.07 15.87 -17.79
CA LYS A 315 -9.24 14.41 -17.94
C LYS A 315 -7.99 13.72 -18.50
N SER A 316 -7.34 14.32 -19.50
CA SER A 316 -6.12 13.76 -20.11
C SER A 316 -4.94 13.65 -19.14
N LEU A 317 -4.85 14.55 -18.15
CA LEU A 317 -3.81 14.47 -17.12
C LEU A 317 -4.17 13.43 -16.07
N TYR A 318 -5.44 13.38 -15.65
CA TYR A 318 -5.95 12.33 -14.78
C TYR A 318 -5.73 10.93 -15.37
N ASP A 319 -5.99 10.74 -16.66
CA ASP A 319 -5.77 9.46 -17.36
C ASP A 319 -4.29 9.04 -17.29
N LYS A 320 -3.33 9.98 -17.39
CA LYS A 320 -1.90 9.69 -17.20
C LYS A 320 -1.58 9.29 -15.76
N ILE A 321 -2.19 9.95 -14.77
CA ILE A 321 -2.03 9.59 -13.34
C ILE A 321 -2.51 8.16 -13.09
N VAL A 322 -3.64 7.76 -13.68
CA VAL A 322 -4.16 6.40 -13.49
C VAL A 322 -3.22 5.35 -14.09
N ARG A 323 -2.63 5.61 -15.25
CA ARG A 323 -1.89 4.63 -16.06
C ARG A 323 -0.40 4.51 -15.72
N HIS A 324 0.22 5.58 -15.22
CA HIS A 324 1.68 5.60 -15.00
C HIS A 324 2.28 4.52 -14.09
N PRO A 325 1.55 3.88 -13.15
CA PRO A 325 2.14 2.82 -12.33
C PRO A 325 2.35 1.50 -13.08
N PHE A 326 1.63 1.25 -14.18
CA PHE A 326 1.61 -0.07 -14.84
C PHE A 326 1.68 -0.05 -16.38
N GLU A 327 1.30 1.04 -17.05
CA GLU A 327 1.29 1.13 -18.52
C GLU A 327 2.59 1.79 -19.02
N SER A 328 3.50 1.00 -19.59
CA SER A 328 4.75 1.50 -20.17
C SER A 328 4.48 2.29 -21.46
N HIS A 329 5.22 3.38 -21.68
CA HIS A 329 5.17 4.14 -22.94
C HIS A 329 5.81 3.42 -24.14
N ILE A 330 6.43 2.24 -23.93
CA ILE A 330 7.19 1.53 -24.96
C ILE A 330 6.27 0.73 -25.92
N ILE A 331 5.00 0.53 -25.58
CA ILE A 331 4.06 -0.27 -26.39
C ILE A 331 3.45 0.53 -27.57
N ASP A 332 3.64 1.85 -27.62
CA ASP A 332 3.16 2.71 -28.72
C ASP A 332 4.22 2.95 -29.83
N LYS A 333 4.95 1.92 -30.27
CA LYS A 333 5.84 2.00 -31.43
C LYS A 333 5.51 1.02 -32.54
#